data_AF-A0A943AW94-F1
#
_entry.id   AF-A0A943AW94-F1
#
_cell.length_a   1.000
_cell.length_b   1.000
_cell.length_c   1.000
_cell.angle_alpha   90.00
_cell.angle_beta   90.00
_cell.angle_gamma   90.00
#
_symmetry.space_group_name_H-M   'P 1'
#
loop_
_entity.id
_entity.type
_entity.pdbx_description
1 polymer ?
#
loop_
_entity_poly.entity_id
_entity_poly.type
_entity_poly.pdbx_seq_one_letter_code
_entity_poly.pdbx_strand_id
1 'polypeptide(L)'
;MAEPTLLPERLQYRPTKIELDESIEKAKATLLKKIKRSVYVYRVDCGGCNGCEIEIFGSITPVFDVERFGIKVVPSPRHADVLLYTGAVTRAMRMPALRAFEAAPDPKIVVSYGACGCTGGIFYDNYCVWGGTDKILPVDVYIPGCPPSPAQTVYGFAMALGLLDQKLHAETTVEAAGEQADILHPGVPYKLRVAIEREARAMSGYRYGRDLANEFMDTLEGAPKGDIRGAMALLIDKQDDPRRVEVYSALQDLVLAGGR
;
A
#
# COMPACT_ATOMS: atom_id res chain seq x y z
N MET A 1 4.99 -20.91 35.70
CA MET A 1 4.17 -21.85 36.51
C MET A 1 3.32 -20.99 37.42
N ALA A 2 2.01 -20.93 37.19
CA ALA A 2 1.12 -20.15 38.05
C ALA A 2 1.02 -20.83 39.42
N GLU A 3 1.19 -20.08 40.50
CA GLU A 3 0.98 -20.56 41.86
C GLU A 3 -0.47 -21.06 42.03
N PRO A 4 -0.69 -22.14 42.79
CA PRO A 4 -2.02 -22.67 43.00
C PRO A 4 -2.83 -21.65 43.79
N THR A 5 -3.84 -21.06 43.16
CA THR A 5 -4.83 -20.24 43.86
C THR A 5 -5.49 -21.07 44.96
N LEU A 6 -5.61 -20.49 46.16
CA LEU A 6 -6.22 -21.08 47.37
C LEU A 6 -7.63 -21.65 47.17
N LEU A 7 -8.29 -21.29 46.07
CA LEU A 7 -9.65 -21.71 45.70
C LEU A 7 -9.64 -22.51 44.39
N PRO A 8 -10.51 -23.55 44.26
CA PRO A 8 -10.69 -24.31 43.03
C PRO A 8 -10.99 -23.40 41.82
N GLU A 9 -10.30 -23.61 40.69
CA GLU A 9 -10.48 -22.78 39.47
C GLU A 9 -11.93 -22.70 38.98
N ARG A 10 -12.73 -23.76 39.17
CA ARG A 10 -14.17 -23.78 38.84
C ARG A 10 -15.01 -22.70 39.55
N LEU A 11 -14.53 -22.17 40.68
CA LEU A 11 -15.19 -21.10 41.42
C LEU A 11 -14.79 -19.71 40.91
N GLN A 12 -13.75 -19.62 40.10
CA GLN A 12 -13.30 -18.38 39.49
C GLN A 12 -13.88 -18.28 38.08
N TYR A 13 -14.72 -17.28 37.84
CA TYR A 13 -15.23 -17.02 36.49
C TYR A 13 -14.10 -16.58 35.57
N ARG A 14 -13.78 -17.39 34.57
CA ARG A 14 -12.92 -17.02 33.45
C ARG A 14 -13.77 -16.74 32.21
N PRO A 15 -13.48 -15.69 31.43
CA PRO A 15 -14.21 -15.43 30.21
C PRO A 15 -13.93 -16.58 29.23
N THR A 16 -14.98 -17.05 28.57
CA THR A 16 -14.82 -17.97 27.44
C THR A 16 -14.18 -17.20 26.29
N LYS A 17 -13.01 -17.65 25.86
CA LYS A 17 -12.35 -17.12 24.66
C LYS A 17 -13.20 -17.50 23.45
N ILE A 18 -13.35 -16.57 22.50
CA ILE A 18 -13.99 -16.91 21.22
C ILE A 18 -13.08 -17.86 20.45
N GLU A 19 -13.59 -19.05 20.17
CA GLU A 19 -13.01 -20.01 19.24
C GLU A 19 -13.53 -19.70 17.83
N LEU A 20 -12.67 -19.84 16.83
CA LEU A 20 -13.00 -19.57 15.43
C LEU A 20 -13.24 -20.89 14.70
N ASP A 21 -14.14 -20.86 13.72
CA ASP A 21 -14.30 -21.97 12.78
C ASP A 21 -13.03 -22.14 11.94
N GLU A 22 -12.66 -23.38 11.63
CA GLU A 22 -11.46 -23.69 10.83
C GLU A 22 -11.44 -23.00 9.45
N SER A 23 -12.62 -22.77 8.87
CA SER A 23 -12.77 -22.05 7.60
C SER A 23 -12.34 -20.59 7.72
N ILE A 24 -12.68 -19.94 8.84
CA ILE A 24 -12.33 -18.55 9.14
C ILE A 24 -10.84 -18.44 9.44
N GLU A 25 -10.26 -19.39 10.18
CA GLU A 25 -8.81 -19.40 10.45
C GLU A 25 -7.99 -19.53 9.16
N LYS A 26 -8.39 -20.42 8.25
CA LYS A 26 -7.75 -20.56 6.92
C LYS A 26 -7.90 -19.28 6.08
N ALA A 27 -9.07 -18.64 6.14
CA ALA A 27 -9.31 -17.38 5.45
C ALA A 27 -8.47 -16.23 6.01
N LYS A 28 -8.33 -16.12 7.34
CA LYS A 28 -7.46 -15.14 8.02
C LYS A 28 -5.99 -15.30 7.62
N ALA A 29 -5.47 -16.53 7.64
CA ALA A 29 -4.09 -16.81 7.23
C ALA A 29 -3.84 -16.43 5.76
N THR A 30 -4.87 -16.57 4.91
CA THR A 30 -4.81 -16.13 3.51
C THR A 30 -4.86 -14.61 3.39
N LEU A 31 -5.71 -13.95 4.19
CA LEU A 31 -5.84 -12.50 4.22
C LEU A 31 -4.51 -11.82 4.62
N LEU A 32 -3.86 -12.27 5.69
CA LEU A 32 -2.57 -11.76 6.15
C LEU A 32 -1.51 -11.76 5.04
N LYS A 33 -1.52 -12.77 4.16
CA LYS A 33 -0.58 -12.88 3.02
C LYS A 33 -0.96 -12.03 1.81
N LYS A 34 -2.24 -11.72 1.63
CA LYS A 34 -2.76 -11.09 0.39
C LYS A 34 -3.11 -9.61 0.54
N ILE A 35 -3.51 -9.15 1.71
CA ILE A 35 -4.08 -7.81 1.92
C ILE A 35 -3.08 -6.68 1.60
N LYS A 36 -1.78 -6.91 1.84
CA LYS A 36 -0.62 -6.06 1.48
C LYS A 36 -0.85 -4.55 1.68
N ARG A 37 -1.34 -3.83 0.67
CA ARG A 37 -1.38 -2.35 0.59
C ARG A 37 -2.78 -1.75 0.71
N SER A 38 -3.77 -2.50 1.19
CA SER A 38 -5.11 -1.97 1.43
C SER A 38 -5.63 -2.51 2.76
N VAL A 39 -5.21 -1.86 3.84
CA VAL A 39 -5.47 -2.32 5.21
C VAL A 39 -6.22 -1.23 5.96
N TYR A 40 -7.48 -1.50 6.26
CA TYR A 40 -8.31 -0.58 7.05
C TYR A 40 -8.31 -1.01 8.52
N VAL A 41 -7.81 -0.13 9.38
CA VAL A 41 -7.62 -0.39 10.82
C VAL A 41 -8.67 0.36 11.62
N TYR A 42 -9.40 -0.35 12.49
CA TYR A 42 -10.26 0.25 13.50
C TYR A 42 -9.66 0.02 14.89
N ARG A 43 -9.41 1.11 15.61
CA ARG A 43 -8.93 1.04 17.00
C ARG A 43 -10.09 0.76 17.94
N VAL A 44 -9.89 -0.15 18.89
CA VAL A 44 -10.83 -0.46 19.95
C VAL A 44 -10.13 -0.20 21.29
N ASP A 45 -10.41 0.97 21.87
CA ASP A 45 -9.95 1.31 23.21
C ASP A 45 -10.72 0.47 24.24
N CYS A 46 -10.01 -0.39 24.96
CA CYS A 46 -10.59 -1.26 25.99
C CYS A 46 -10.21 -0.83 27.41
N GLY A 47 -9.97 0.47 27.63
CA GLY A 47 -9.54 1.03 28.92
C GLY A 47 -8.04 1.32 28.93
N GLY A 48 -7.56 2.00 27.89
CA GLY A 48 -6.23 2.55 27.80
C GLY A 48 -6.06 3.84 28.63
N CYS A 49 -4.81 4.25 28.83
CA CYS A 49 -4.45 5.53 29.46
C CYS A 49 -4.23 6.66 28.44
N ASN A 50 -4.72 6.49 27.20
CA ASN A 50 -4.49 7.36 26.03
C ASN A 50 -3.06 7.37 25.47
N GLY A 51 -2.07 6.76 26.13
CA GLY A 51 -0.70 6.73 25.64
C GLY A 51 -0.55 5.97 24.32
N CYS A 52 -1.18 4.80 24.21
CA CYS A 52 -1.15 3.99 22.98
C CYS A 52 -1.88 4.69 21.83
N GLU A 53 -2.99 5.36 22.13
CA GLU A 53 -3.82 6.09 21.18
C GLU A 53 -3.05 7.28 20.58
N ILE A 54 -2.31 8.02 21.41
CA ILE A 54 -1.45 9.11 20.95
C ILE A 54 -0.41 8.59 19.95
N GLU A 55 0.23 7.44 20.21
CA GLU A 55 1.23 6.89 19.28
C GLU A 55 0.61 6.35 17.99
N ILE A 56 -0.61 5.78 18.06
CA ILE A 56 -1.39 5.41 16.87
C ILE A 56 -1.67 6.67 16.03
N PHE A 57 -2.11 7.76 16.66
CA PHE A 57 -2.30 9.03 15.96
C PHE A 57 -0.98 9.66 15.51
N GLY A 58 0.12 9.44 16.23
CA GLY A 58 1.46 9.83 15.84
C GLY A 58 1.89 9.14 14.55
N SER A 59 1.53 7.86 14.38
CA SER A 59 1.89 7.09 13.19
C SER A 59 1.21 7.57 11.90
N ILE A 60 0.04 8.20 11.98
CA ILE A 60 -0.66 8.79 10.82
C ILE A 60 -0.19 10.22 10.49
N THR A 61 0.67 10.82 11.32
CA THR A 61 1.20 12.16 11.02
C THR A 61 2.20 12.12 9.86
N PRO A 62 2.46 13.24 9.17
CA PRO A 62 3.37 13.30 8.01
C PRO A 62 4.79 12.80 8.28
N VAL A 63 5.22 12.72 9.55
CA VAL A 63 6.56 12.23 9.92
C VAL A 63 6.70 10.74 9.67
N PHE A 64 5.67 9.95 10.03
CA PHE A 64 5.68 8.49 9.90
C PHE A 64 4.85 8.00 8.73
N ASP A 65 3.78 8.73 8.40
CA ASP A 65 2.91 8.56 7.23
C ASP A 65 2.63 7.08 6.91
N VAL A 66 1.91 6.40 7.80
CA VAL A 66 1.53 5.00 7.57
C VAL A 66 0.60 4.80 6.37
N GLU A 67 -0.08 5.87 5.92
CA GLU A 67 -0.97 5.81 4.75
C GLU A 67 -0.22 5.47 3.46
N ARG A 68 1.06 5.85 3.34
CA ARG A 68 1.91 5.45 2.19
C ARG A 68 2.07 3.93 2.03
N PHE A 69 1.94 3.18 3.13
CA PHE A 69 1.97 1.72 3.15
C PHE A 69 0.60 1.10 2.90
N GLY A 70 -0.45 1.92 2.72
CA GLY A 70 -1.81 1.48 2.51
C GLY A 70 -2.57 1.16 3.80
N ILE A 71 -2.07 1.63 4.94
CA ILE A 71 -2.70 1.46 6.26
C ILE A 71 -3.52 2.71 6.57
N LYS A 72 -4.85 2.56 6.69
CA LYS A 72 -5.75 3.67 6.94
C LYS A 72 -6.62 3.44 8.16
N VAL A 73 -6.74 4.45 9.02
CA VAL A 73 -7.64 4.38 10.18
C VAL A 73 -9.08 4.68 9.75
N VAL A 74 -10.02 3.80 10.12
CA VAL A 74 -11.46 3.97 9.84
C VAL A 74 -12.26 4.30 11.11
N PRO A 75 -13.40 4.99 10.98
CA PRO A 75 -14.23 5.37 12.13
C PRO A 75 -15.22 4.28 12.57
N SER A 76 -15.39 3.20 11.79
CA SER A 76 -16.38 2.15 12.05
C SER A 76 -15.76 0.77 11.90
N PRO A 77 -16.05 -0.18 12.82
CA PRO A 77 -15.56 -1.56 12.72
C PRO A 77 -16.11 -2.29 11.49
N ARG A 78 -17.27 -1.85 10.96
CA ARG A 78 -17.91 -2.47 9.77
C ARG A 78 -17.11 -2.30 8.48
N HIS A 79 -16.14 -1.38 8.47
CA HIS A 79 -15.27 -1.11 7.32
C HIS A 79 -13.82 -1.51 7.60
N ALA A 80 -13.57 -2.22 8.70
CA ALA A 80 -12.23 -2.55 9.13
C ALA A 80 -11.87 -3.98 8.73
N ASP A 81 -10.66 -4.16 8.21
CA ASP A 81 -10.04 -5.47 8.02
C ASP A 81 -9.24 -5.87 9.26
N VAL A 82 -8.78 -4.87 10.04
CA VAL A 82 -7.97 -5.06 11.24
C VAL A 82 -8.60 -4.35 12.42
N LEU A 83 -8.79 -5.08 13.51
CA LEU A 83 -9.20 -4.54 14.81
C LEU A 83 -7.98 -4.45 15.72
N LEU A 84 -7.62 -3.21 16.08
CA LEU A 84 -6.47 -2.89 16.92
C LEU A 84 -6.94 -2.63 18.35
N TYR A 85 -6.76 -3.60 19.23
CA TYR A 85 -7.18 -3.53 20.63
C TYR A 85 -6.08 -2.93 21.51
N THR A 86 -6.44 -1.89 22.27
CA THR A 86 -5.55 -1.21 23.21
C THR A 86 -6.09 -1.31 24.65
N GLY A 87 -5.19 -1.13 25.62
CA GLY A 87 -5.54 -1.18 27.05
C GLY A 87 -5.69 -2.61 27.60
N ALA A 88 -5.76 -2.74 28.94
CA ALA A 88 -5.74 -4.03 29.63
C ALA A 88 -7.07 -4.84 29.56
N VAL A 89 -8.01 -4.36 28.77
CA VAL A 89 -9.40 -4.83 28.68
C VAL A 89 -10.08 -4.79 30.04
N THR A 90 -10.62 -3.63 30.38
CA THR A 90 -11.42 -3.47 31.61
C THR A 90 -12.67 -4.33 31.55
N ARG A 91 -13.16 -4.75 32.73
CA ARG A 91 -14.37 -5.58 32.82
C ARG A 91 -15.59 -4.97 32.14
N ALA A 92 -15.76 -3.64 32.27
CA ALA A 92 -16.83 -2.90 31.62
C ALA A 92 -16.69 -2.90 30.08
N MET A 93 -15.47 -2.86 29.56
CA MET A 93 -15.21 -2.83 28.12
C MET A 93 -15.29 -4.20 27.43
N ARG A 94 -15.50 -5.29 28.16
CA ARG A 94 -15.67 -6.63 27.57
C ARG A 94 -16.77 -6.67 26.52
N MET A 95 -17.99 -6.25 26.87
CA MET A 95 -19.12 -6.33 25.94
C MET A 95 -18.96 -5.38 24.74
N PRO A 96 -18.51 -4.12 24.91
CA PRO A 96 -18.15 -3.26 23.78
C PRO A 96 -17.07 -3.87 22.86
N ALA A 97 -16.02 -4.46 23.42
CA ALA A 97 -14.94 -5.10 22.66
C ALA A 97 -15.45 -6.27 21.80
N LEU A 98 -16.33 -7.11 22.35
CA LEU A 98 -16.97 -8.22 21.65
C LEU A 98 -17.90 -7.73 20.54
N ARG A 99 -18.73 -6.71 20.82
CA ARG A 99 -19.62 -6.13 19.80
C ARG A 99 -18.85 -5.52 18.63
N ALA A 100 -17.69 -4.90 18.90
CA ALA A 100 -16.82 -4.40 17.83
C ALA A 100 -16.26 -5.53 16.97
N PHE A 101 -15.88 -6.65 17.60
CA PHE A 101 -15.43 -7.86 16.91
C PHE A 101 -16.53 -8.46 16.02
N GLU A 102 -17.73 -8.66 16.58
CA GLU A 102 -18.88 -9.21 15.85
C GLU A 102 -19.37 -8.29 14.73
N ALA A 103 -19.24 -6.97 14.88
CA ALA A 103 -19.65 -6.01 13.86
C ALA A 103 -18.68 -5.91 12.67
N ALA A 104 -17.44 -6.40 12.81
CA ALA A 104 -16.46 -6.38 11.75
C ALA A 104 -16.62 -7.60 10.82
N PRO A 105 -16.53 -7.40 9.49
CA PRO A 105 -16.72 -8.48 8.51
C PRO A 105 -15.62 -9.55 8.64
N ASP A 106 -15.96 -10.81 8.37
CA ASP A 106 -14.98 -11.88 8.21
C ASP A 106 -14.49 -11.96 6.76
N PRO A 107 -13.19 -12.23 6.51
CA PRO A 107 -12.11 -12.44 7.49
C PRO A 107 -11.54 -11.12 8.05
N LYS A 108 -11.30 -11.07 9.37
CA LYS A 108 -10.72 -9.93 10.10
C LYS A 108 -9.48 -10.32 10.91
N ILE A 109 -8.55 -9.39 11.07
CA ILE A 109 -7.33 -9.60 11.86
C ILE A 109 -7.49 -8.89 13.21
N VAL A 110 -7.12 -9.55 14.29
CA VAL A 110 -7.11 -8.99 15.65
C VAL A 110 -5.67 -8.73 16.05
N VAL A 111 -5.35 -7.46 16.31
CA VAL A 111 -4.04 -7.03 16.79
C VAL A 111 -4.16 -6.57 18.22
N SER A 112 -3.33 -7.12 19.09
CA SER A 112 -3.16 -6.64 20.46
C SER A 112 -2.02 -5.64 20.52
N TYR A 113 -2.29 -4.43 21.01
CA TYR A 113 -1.37 -3.32 20.95
C TYR A 113 -1.00 -2.79 22.33
N GLY A 114 0.31 -2.65 22.54
CA GLY A 114 0.91 -2.21 23.78
C GLY A 114 0.92 -3.28 24.88
N ALA A 115 1.73 -3.07 25.92
CA ALA A 115 1.95 -4.01 27.00
C ALA A 115 0.64 -4.34 27.73
N CYS A 116 -0.21 -3.34 27.94
CA CYS A 116 -1.53 -3.55 28.53
C CYS A 116 -2.43 -4.44 27.66
N GLY A 117 -2.47 -4.22 26.34
CA GLY A 117 -3.23 -5.09 25.43
C GLY A 117 -2.68 -6.51 25.42
N CYS A 118 -1.36 -6.65 25.30
CA CYS A 118 -0.70 -7.93 25.09
C CYS A 118 -0.76 -8.86 26.31
N THR A 119 -0.51 -8.31 27.51
CA THR A 119 -0.34 -9.10 28.75
C THR A 119 -1.04 -8.51 29.97
N GLY A 120 -1.82 -7.44 29.81
CA GLY A 120 -2.38 -6.66 30.92
C GLY A 120 -1.42 -5.61 31.48
N GLY A 121 -0.14 -5.66 31.12
CA GLY A 121 0.87 -4.66 31.49
C GLY A 121 1.00 -4.53 33.01
N ILE A 122 1.11 -3.30 33.51
CA ILE A 122 1.15 -3.04 34.96
C ILE A 122 -0.14 -3.45 35.69
N PHE A 123 -1.25 -3.61 34.96
CA PHE A 123 -2.55 -3.97 35.52
C PHE A 123 -2.88 -5.46 35.40
N TYR A 124 -1.93 -6.32 35.00
CA TYR A 124 -2.20 -7.72 34.64
C TYR A 124 -3.01 -8.52 35.67
N ASP A 125 -2.81 -8.27 36.97
CA ASP A 125 -3.50 -8.93 38.08
C ASP A 125 -4.51 -8.02 38.81
N ASN A 126 -4.92 -6.91 38.18
CA ASN A 126 -5.86 -5.99 38.79
C ASN A 126 -7.31 -6.50 38.68
N TYR A 127 -8.09 -6.35 39.75
CA TYR A 127 -9.46 -6.85 39.85
C TYR A 127 -10.39 -6.29 38.76
N CYS A 128 -10.10 -5.11 38.21
CA CYS A 128 -10.97 -4.42 37.25
C CYS A 128 -10.66 -4.73 35.78
N VAL A 129 -9.65 -5.55 35.48
CA VAL A 129 -9.25 -5.89 34.12
C VAL A 129 -9.27 -7.41 33.87
N TRP A 130 -9.19 -7.79 32.60
CA TRP A 130 -9.04 -9.20 32.20
C TRP A 130 -7.57 -9.60 31.98
N GLY A 131 -6.64 -8.65 31.97
CA GLY A 131 -5.20 -8.94 31.89
C GLY A 131 -4.72 -9.25 30.47
N GLY A 132 -5.40 -8.70 29.45
CA GLY A 132 -5.01 -8.83 28.05
C GLY A 132 -6.17 -9.11 27.09
N THR A 133 -5.95 -8.82 25.81
CA THR A 133 -6.93 -9.07 24.72
C THR A 133 -7.11 -10.57 24.45
N ASP A 134 -6.05 -11.36 24.63
CA ASP A 134 -5.97 -12.80 24.35
C ASP A 134 -6.95 -13.65 25.18
N LYS A 135 -7.37 -13.14 26.34
CA LYS A 135 -8.33 -13.80 27.24
C LYS A 135 -9.74 -13.83 26.68
N ILE A 136 -10.08 -12.91 25.79
CA ILE A 136 -11.44 -12.74 25.28
C ILE A 136 -11.49 -12.99 23.77
N LEU A 137 -10.48 -12.55 23.02
CA LEU A 137 -10.47 -12.56 21.57
C LEU A 137 -9.32 -13.41 20.99
N PRO A 138 -9.51 -13.96 19.78
CA PRO A 138 -8.46 -14.67 19.05
C PRO A 138 -7.49 -13.66 18.44
N VAL A 139 -6.43 -13.31 19.20
CA VAL A 139 -5.37 -12.39 18.75
C VAL A 139 -4.48 -13.06 17.72
N ASP A 140 -4.27 -12.39 16.59
CA ASP A 140 -3.44 -12.86 15.48
C ASP A 140 -2.02 -12.26 15.55
N VAL A 141 -1.89 -11.00 16.01
CA VAL A 141 -0.62 -10.26 16.06
C VAL A 141 -0.50 -9.49 17.37
N TYR A 142 0.72 -9.47 17.93
CA TYR A 142 1.06 -8.68 19.11
C TYR A 142 2.07 -7.60 18.74
N ILE A 143 1.77 -6.34 19.07
CA ILE A 143 2.68 -5.20 18.94
C ILE A 143 3.06 -4.71 20.34
N PRO A 144 4.21 -5.15 20.89
CA PRO A 144 4.61 -4.81 22.26
C PRO A 144 5.14 -3.38 22.39
N GLY A 145 4.99 -2.78 23.58
CA GLY A 145 5.49 -1.43 23.92
C GLY A 145 4.62 -0.73 24.96
N CYS A 146 5.11 0.31 25.66
CA CYS A 146 4.33 1.01 26.69
C CYS A 146 4.56 2.54 26.70
N PRO A 147 4.00 3.28 25.72
CA PRO A 147 3.37 2.78 24.49
C PRO A 147 4.43 2.35 23.44
N PRO A 148 4.06 1.52 22.43
CA PRO A 148 4.91 1.31 21.27
C PRO A 148 5.13 2.63 20.55
N SER A 149 6.39 2.97 20.21
CA SER A 149 6.67 4.21 19.47
C SER A 149 6.09 4.15 18.06
N PRO A 150 5.87 5.28 17.35
CA PRO A 150 5.23 5.24 16.04
C PRO A 150 6.05 4.42 15.02
N ALA A 151 7.38 4.46 15.12
CA ALA A 151 8.27 3.62 14.32
C ALA A 151 8.09 2.12 14.63
N GLN A 152 7.93 1.76 15.91
CA GLN A 152 7.65 0.37 16.31
C GLN A 152 6.26 -0.07 15.83
N THR A 153 5.28 0.82 15.82
CA THR A 153 3.94 0.57 15.28
C THR A 153 4.01 0.29 13.78
N VAL A 154 4.67 1.17 13.02
CA VAL A 154 4.89 0.96 11.58
C VAL A 154 5.61 -0.36 11.33
N TYR A 155 6.65 -0.66 12.11
CA TYR A 155 7.39 -1.92 12.00
C TYR A 155 6.53 -3.15 12.31
N GLY A 156 5.73 -3.10 13.38
CA GLY A 156 4.82 -4.18 13.76
C GLY A 156 3.79 -4.48 12.67
N PHE A 157 3.19 -3.44 12.07
CA PHE A 157 2.31 -3.61 10.92
C PHE A 157 3.06 -4.09 9.68
N ALA A 158 4.26 -3.58 9.41
CA ALA A 158 5.08 -4.01 8.28
C ALA A 158 5.47 -5.50 8.37
N MET A 159 5.77 -6.00 9.58
CA MET A 159 5.98 -7.42 9.84
C MET A 159 4.72 -8.23 9.63
N ALA A 160 3.61 -7.81 10.24
CA ALA A 160 2.33 -8.51 10.17
C ALA A 160 1.81 -8.67 8.72
N LEU A 161 2.03 -7.65 7.89
CA LEU A 161 1.57 -7.59 6.51
C LEU A 161 2.60 -8.13 5.50
N GLY A 162 3.77 -8.59 5.95
CA GLY A 162 4.85 -9.07 5.07
C GLY A 162 5.44 -8.00 4.15
N LEU A 163 5.40 -6.72 4.57
CA LEU A 163 5.92 -5.60 3.79
C LEU A 163 7.45 -5.50 3.85
N LEU A 164 8.11 -6.10 4.85
CA LEU A 164 9.56 -6.05 5.01
C LEU A 164 10.33 -6.81 3.92
N ASP A 165 9.76 -7.88 3.38
CA ASP A 165 10.41 -8.69 2.34
C ASP A 165 10.35 -8.02 0.95
N GLN A 166 9.73 -6.84 0.86
CA GLN A 166 9.58 -6.11 -0.39
C GLN A 166 10.91 -5.43 -0.76
N LYS A 167 11.84 -6.21 -1.32
CA LYS A 167 13.11 -5.71 -1.85
C LYS A 167 12.84 -4.69 -2.97
N LEU A 168 13.45 -3.51 -2.86
CA LEU A 168 13.61 -2.61 -4.00
C LEU A 168 14.42 -3.35 -5.06
N HIS A 169 13.79 -3.70 -6.18
CA HIS A 169 14.49 -4.18 -7.36
C HIS A 169 15.23 -2.99 -7.97
N ALA A 170 16.45 -2.75 -7.50
CA ALA A 170 17.35 -1.81 -8.14
C ALA A 170 18.12 -2.55 -9.24
N GLU A 171 17.86 -2.21 -10.49
CA GLU A 171 18.75 -2.56 -11.60
C GLU A 171 19.81 -1.47 -11.68
N THR A 172 21.06 -1.84 -11.38
CA THR A 172 22.21 -0.94 -11.59
C THR A 172 22.83 -1.30 -12.93
N THR A 173 22.51 -0.50 -13.95
CA THR A 173 23.18 -0.59 -15.24
C THR A 173 24.54 0.08 -15.11
N VAL A 174 25.61 -0.70 -15.14
CA VAL A 174 26.99 -0.18 -15.16
C VAL A 174 27.43 -0.15 -16.62
N GLU A 175 27.64 1.05 -17.17
CA GLU A 175 28.16 1.21 -18.54
C GLU A 175 29.51 0.48 -18.65
N ALA A 176 29.62 -0.42 -19.62
CA ALA A 176 30.87 -1.13 -19.89
C ALA A 176 31.89 -0.17 -20.54
N ALA A 177 33.18 -0.43 -20.34
CA ALA A 177 34.23 0.39 -20.96
C ALA A 177 34.14 0.34 -22.49
N GLY A 178 33.74 1.46 -23.11
CA GLY A 178 33.53 1.60 -24.56
C GLY A 178 32.09 1.44 -25.02
N GLU A 179 31.11 1.29 -24.12
CA GLU A 179 29.69 1.32 -24.45
C GLU A 179 29.30 2.73 -24.91
N GLN A 180 28.94 2.87 -26.19
CA GLN A 180 28.40 4.11 -26.74
C GLN A 180 26.88 4.00 -26.78
N ALA A 181 26.18 4.99 -26.24
CA ALA A 181 24.74 5.08 -26.34
C ALA A 181 24.31 5.18 -27.82
N ASP A 182 23.44 4.28 -28.25
CA ASP A 182 22.86 4.34 -29.59
C ASP A 182 22.05 5.62 -29.75
N ILE A 183 22.37 6.39 -30.80
CA ILE A 183 21.61 7.59 -31.12
C ILE A 183 20.27 7.14 -31.71
N LEU A 184 19.18 7.41 -31.00
CA LEU A 184 17.82 7.18 -31.50
C LEU A 184 17.61 7.95 -32.80
N HIS A 185 17.14 7.25 -33.82
CA HIS A 185 16.88 7.78 -35.17
C HIS A 185 18.09 8.50 -35.81
N PRO A 186 19.18 7.78 -36.15
CA PRO A 186 20.38 8.38 -36.74
C PRO A 186 20.16 8.93 -38.17
N GLY A 187 19.12 8.46 -38.87
CA GLY A 187 18.77 8.89 -40.23
C GLY A 187 18.05 10.24 -40.29
N VAL A 188 17.54 10.74 -39.16
CA VAL A 188 16.82 12.01 -39.07
C VAL A 188 17.77 13.12 -38.57
N PRO A 189 17.88 14.27 -39.27
CA PRO A 189 18.72 15.38 -38.81
C PRO A 189 18.33 15.86 -37.40
N TYR A 190 19.35 16.11 -36.56
CA TYR A 190 19.17 16.48 -35.14
C TYR A 190 18.15 17.61 -34.93
N LYS A 191 18.23 18.69 -35.72
CA LYS A 191 17.31 19.83 -35.59
C LYS A 191 15.86 19.44 -35.86
N LEU A 192 15.64 18.56 -36.85
CA LEU A 192 14.32 18.07 -37.20
C LEU A 192 13.77 17.15 -36.09
N ARG A 193 14.59 16.25 -35.55
CA ARG A 193 14.21 15.40 -34.39
C ARG A 193 13.77 16.25 -33.20
N VAL A 194 14.54 17.27 -32.84
CA VAL A 194 14.20 18.16 -31.71
C VAL A 194 12.89 18.91 -31.97
N ALA A 195 12.65 19.37 -33.20
CA ALA A 195 11.43 20.07 -33.56
C ALA A 195 10.20 19.14 -33.52
N ILE A 196 10.31 17.93 -34.07
CA ILE A 196 9.26 16.89 -34.02
C ILE A 196 8.91 16.54 -32.57
N GLU A 197 9.92 16.26 -31.73
CA GLU A 197 9.69 15.93 -30.33
C GLU A 197 9.03 17.07 -29.55
N ARG A 198 9.43 18.32 -29.81
CA ARG A 198 8.85 19.49 -29.14
C ARG A 198 7.39 19.67 -29.52
N GLU A 199 7.08 19.58 -30.81
CA GLU A 199 5.73 19.78 -31.32
C GLU A 199 4.78 18.66 -30.85
N ALA A 200 5.23 17.40 -30.94
CA ALA A 200 4.46 16.26 -30.44
C ALA A 200 4.21 16.33 -28.93
N ARG A 201 5.19 16.78 -28.13
CA ARG A 201 5.02 16.97 -26.68
C ARG A 201 4.14 18.16 -26.34
N ALA A 202 4.21 19.25 -27.11
CA ALA A 202 3.34 20.41 -26.93
C ALA A 202 1.86 20.03 -27.15
N MET A 203 1.59 19.19 -28.14
CA MET A 203 0.24 18.74 -28.47
C MET A 203 -0.29 17.61 -27.57
N SER A 204 0.54 16.63 -27.20
CA SER A 204 0.08 15.38 -26.56
C SER A 204 0.74 15.08 -25.22
N GLY A 205 1.49 16.02 -24.64
CA GLY A 205 2.17 15.85 -23.35
C GLY A 205 3.42 14.96 -23.43
N TYR A 206 4.07 14.75 -22.28
CA TYR A 206 5.40 14.14 -22.22
C TYR A 206 5.45 12.66 -22.64
N ARG A 207 4.49 11.84 -22.19
CA ARG A 207 4.48 10.40 -22.47
C ARG A 207 3.99 10.12 -23.89
N TYR A 208 2.74 10.48 -24.17
CA TYR A 208 2.14 10.20 -25.48
C TYR A 208 2.82 10.97 -26.61
N GLY A 209 3.28 12.20 -26.39
CA GLY A 209 4.03 12.95 -27.39
C GLY A 209 5.37 12.28 -27.76
N ARG A 210 6.04 11.63 -26.80
CA ARG A 210 7.27 10.87 -27.09
C ARG A 210 6.98 9.64 -27.95
N ASP A 211 5.94 8.90 -27.62
CA ASP A 211 5.56 7.68 -28.35
C ASP A 211 5.18 8.01 -29.80
N LEU A 212 4.37 9.05 -30.01
CA LEU A 212 3.97 9.52 -31.34
C LEU A 212 5.16 10.08 -32.14
N ALA A 213 6.07 10.81 -31.50
CA ALA A 213 7.27 11.32 -32.16
C ALA A 213 8.18 10.18 -32.63
N ASN A 214 8.39 9.15 -31.82
CA ASN A 214 9.19 7.98 -32.18
C ASN A 214 8.55 7.20 -33.33
N GLU A 215 7.24 6.91 -33.25
CA GLU A 215 6.50 6.23 -34.33
C GLU A 215 6.64 7.00 -35.66
N PHE A 216 6.49 8.32 -35.61
CA PHE A 216 6.67 9.18 -36.77
C PHE A 216 8.11 9.15 -37.30
N MET A 217 9.13 9.25 -36.44
CA MET A 217 10.54 9.19 -36.85
C MET A 217 10.95 7.83 -37.40
N ASP A 218 10.45 6.73 -36.84
CA ASP A 218 10.66 5.37 -37.37
C ASP A 218 10.12 5.26 -38.81
N THR A 219 8.98 5.88 -39.11
CA THR A 219 8.46 5.91 -40.50
C THR A 219 9.31 6.75 -41.45
N LEU A 220 9.94 7.83 -40.97
CA LEU A 220 10.85 8.63 -41.79
C LEU A 220 12.12 7.84 -42.14
N GLU A 221 12.63 7.02 -41.22
CA GLU A 221 13.81 6.19 -41.44
C GLU A 221 13.52 4.95 -42.30
N GLY A 222 12.34 4.36 -42.13
CA GLY A 222 11.89 3.19 -42.89
C GLY A 222 11.38 3.50 -44.30
N ALA A 223 11.34 4.77 -44.72
CA ALA A 223 10.79 5.19 -46.00
C ALA A 223 11.62 4.64 -47.20
N PRO A 224 11.00 3.99 -48.20
CA PRO A 224 11.71 3.49 -49.38
C PRO A 224 12.35 4.64 -50.16
N LYS A 225 13.61 4.44 -50.59
CA LYS A 225 14.53 5.43 -51.21
C LYS A 225 13.86 6.64 -51.88
N GLY A 226 13.63 7.69 -51.10
CA GLY A 226 13.24 9.03 -51.57
C GLY A 226 11.76 9.40 -51.45
N ASP A 227 10.84 8.49 -51.10
CA ASP A 227 9.42 8.80 -50.97
C ASP A 227 8.97 9.02 -49.51
N ILE A 228 9.54 10.05 -48.89
CA ILE A 228 9.22 10.45 -47.50
C ILE A 228 7.77 10.96 -47.42
N ARG A 229 7.28 11.62 -48.49
CA ARG A 229 5.92 12.17 -48.53
C ARG A 229 4.86 11.08 -48.57
N GLY A 230 5.06 10.04 -49.37
CA GLY A 230 4.17 8.87 -49.42
C GLY A 230 4.12 8.14 -48.09
N ALA A 231 5.28 7.95 -47.42
CA ALA A 231 5.34 7.29 -46.11
C ALA A 231 4.57 8.05 -45.02
N MET A 232 4.69 9.38 -44.96
CA MET A 232 3.92 10.21 -44.01
C MET A 232 2.42 10.15 -44.27
N ALA A 233 2.00 10.25 -45.54
CA ALA A 233 0.59 10.19 -45.91
C ALA A 233 -0.05 8.84 -45.57
N LEU A 234 0.67 7.73 -45.82
CA LEU A 234 0.24 6.39 -45.45
C LEU A 234 0.13 6.19 -43.93
N LEU A 235 1.04 6.81 -43.16
CA LEU A 235 0.95 6.76 -41.70
C LEU A 235 -0.31 7.46 -41.20
N ILE A 236 -0.65 8.62 -41.77
CA ILE A 236 -1.85 9.39 -41.39
C ILE A 236 -3.13 8.64 -41.77
N ASP A 237 -3.20 8.11 -43.00
CA ASP A 237 -4.38 7.41 -43.53
C ASP A 237 -4.67 6.09 -42.78
N LYS A 238 -3.64 5.49 -42.18
CA LYS A 238 -3.79 4.27 -41.37
C LYS A 238 -4.37 4.51 -39.97
N GLN A 239 -4.44 5.75 -39.48
CA GLN A 239 -4.91 6.03 -38.11
C GLN A 239 -6.41 6.24 -38.05
N ASP A 240 -7.08 5.48 -37.19
CA ASP A 240 -8.51 5.64 -36.91
C ASP A 240 -8.81 6.79 -35.92
N ASP A 241 -7.81 7.21 -35.13
CA ASP A 241 -7.97 8.24 -34.08
C ASP A 241 -7.79 9.66 -34.66
N PRO A 242 -8.82 10.52 -34.63
CA PRO A 242 -8.75 11.87 -35.17
C PRO A 242 -7.68 12.73 -34.49
N ARG A 243 -7.37 12.47 -33.21
CA ARG A 243 -6.33 13.23 -32.49
C ARG A 243 -4.93 12.85 -32.98
N ARG A 244 -4.70 11.58 -33.31
CA ARG A 244 -3.42 11.13 -33.90
C ARG A 244 -3.23 11.68 -35.30
N VAL A 245 -4.29 11.67 -36.11
CA VAL A 245 -4.31 12.27 -37.46
C VAL A 245 -3.90 13.74 -37.39
N GLU A 246 -4.47 14.51 -36.47
CA GLU A 246 -4.13 15.93 -36.27
C GLU A 246 -2.64 16.11 -35.91
N VAL A 247 -2.14 15.31 -34.96
CA VAL A 247 -0.74 15.38 -34.52
C VAL A 247 0.21 15.04 -35.66
N TYR A 248 -0.02 13.95 -36.38
CA TYR A 248 0.83 13.54 -37.51
C TYR A 248 0.76 14.50 -38.69
N SER A 249 -0.40 15.13 -38.93
CA SER A 249 -0.54 16.18 -39.95
C SER A 249 0.31 17.40 -39.61
N ALA A 250 0.29 17.86 -38.34
CA ALA A 250 1.13 18.98 -37.92
C ALA A 250 2.63 18.64 -37.95
N LEU A 251 3.02 17.40 -37.63
CA LEU A 251 4.40 16.93 -37.79
C LEU A 251 4.82 16.85 -39.26
N GLN A 252 3.92 16.44 -40.16
CA GLN A 252 4.16 16.44 -41.61
C GLN A 252 4.39 17.87 -42.12
N ASP A 253 3.56 18.83 -41.72
CA ASP A 253 3.71 20.24 -42.07
C ASP A 253 5.06 20.80 -41.61
N LEU A 254 5.49 20.44 -40.39
CA LEU A 254 6.77 20.83 -39.82
C LEU A 254 7.96 20.30 -40.64
N VAL A 255 7.88 19.05 -41.10
CA VAL A 255 8.91 18.42 -41.94
C VAL A 255 8.96 19.09 -43.31
N LEU A 256 7.79 19.36 -43.92
CA LEU A 256 7.69 20.03 -45.22
C LEU A 256 8.15 21.49 -45.18
N ALA A 257 7.98 22.17 -44.04
CA ALA A 257 8.46 23.53 -43.80
C ALA A 257 9.99 23.61 -43.55
N GLY A 258 10.68 22.47 -43.46
CA GLY A 258 12.13 22.41 -43.34
C GLY A 258 12.69 22.64 -41.93
N GLY A 259 11.87 22.45 -40.88
CA GLY A 259 12.31 22.53 -39.48
C GLY A 259 12.92 23.89 -39.11
N ARG A 260 12.08 24.92 -38.96
CA ARG A 260 12.49 26.21 -38.37
C ARG A 260 12.71 26.12 -36.86
#